data_AF-A0A0C1TUG5-F1
#
_entry.id   AF-A0A0C1TUG5-F1
#
_cell.length_a   1.000
_cell.length_b   1.000
_cell.length_c   1.000
_cell.angle_alpha   90.00
_cell.angle_beta   90.00
_cell.angle_gamma   90.00
#
_symmetry.space_group_name_H-M   'P 1'
#
loop_
_entity.id
_entity.type
_entity.pdbx_description
1 polymer ?
#
loop_
_entity_poly.entity_id
_entity_poly.type
_entity_poly.pdbx_seq_one_letter_code
_entity_poly.pdbx_strand_id
1 'polypeptide(L)'
;MIILRTENLFAGYGKKVVVENVNISGIKGQVVCFLGPNGAGKTTILRTLSGLLDPVKGEVYIKEEKLSDISKKDLSKQLAVVLTKKFEGGLMTCYEVVSMGRYPHTGFFGRLSESDTEKVFEALKTVNAEKLAERYFDELSDGEKQKILVARALVQEPEVIILDEPTTHLDIRHRLELIDILKKLSKEKGITVILSLHEIDIAIKSCDKVILVKDNKVLAYGVPEDVVNEHIIKKLYDIKDASFNNLLGSIELSNKLKPQVFVIGGSGYGTPIYRALTKHSIGVSTGIIHENDIDYEIARTIGIDIQSEKPFKAINDISFTKSSSIIDKIDIVIDSGYPIGEINKRNVDLIYYALNKEKKVFTLRDKFESIEIYGDKSKRLIHCDNIAKVIENFYSVKKDKYCENEIPRSDLY
;
A
#
# COMPACT_ATOMS: atom_id res chain seq x y z
N MET A 1 10.30 -21.14 17.92
CA MET A 1 9.55 -22.41 17.74
C MET A 1 8.71 -22.29 16.48
N ILE A 2 8.80 -23.25 15.55
CA ILE A 2 7.92 -23.32 14.39
C ILE A 2 6.55 -23.85 14.85
N ILE A 3 5.47 -23.16 14.50
CA ILE A 3 4.10 -23.53 14.88
C ILE A 3 3.31 -24.06 13.68
N LEU A 4 3.55 -23.53 12.49
CA LEU A 4 2.94 -24.03 11.27
C LEU A 4 4.01 -24.14 10.19
N ARG A 5 4.02 -25.24 9.44
CA ARG A 5 4.91 -25.41 8.28
C ARG A 5 4.28 -26.31 7.24
N THR A 6 4.75 -26.17 6.01
CA THR A 6 4.31 -27.00 4.88
C THR A 6 5.51 -27.63 4.19
N GLU A 7 5.32 -28.82 3.66
CA GLU A 7 6.32 -29.54 2.87
C GLU A 7 5.74 -29.96 1.53
N ASN A 8 6.31 -29.42 0.45
CA ASN A 8 5.93 -29.67 -0.94
C ASN A 8 4.41 -29.62 -1.15
N LEU A 9 3.73 -28.64 -0.55
CA LEU A 9 2.28 -28.59 -0.53
C LEU A 9 1.71 -28.17 -1.89
N PHE A 10 0.74 -28.94 -2.39
CA PHE A 10 -0.09 -28.60 -3.54
C PHE A 10 -1.51 -28.39 -3.05
N ALA A 11 -1.97 -27.15 -3.05
CA ALA A 11 -3.31 -26.77 -2.60
C ALA A 11 -4.30 -26.80 -3.77
N GLY A 12 -5.50 -27.32 -3.56
CA GLY A 12 -6.46 -27.50 -4.64
C GLY A 12 -7.79 -28.13 -4.22
N TYR A 13 -8.55 -28.60 -5.21
CA TYR A 13 -9.85 -29.22 -5.02
C TYR A 13 -9.88 -30.61 -5.69
N GLY A 14 -9.98 -31.66 -4.88
CA GLY A 14 -9.90 -33.04 -5.36
C GLY A 14 -8.58 -33.28 -6.08
N LYS A 15 -8.64 -33.55 -7.40
CA LYS A 15 -7.44 -33.76 -8.23
C LYS A 15 -6.92 -32.48 -8.90
N LYS A 16 -7.66 -31.37 -8.82
CA LYS A 16 -7.28 -30.10 -9.47
C LYS A 16 -6.37 -29.31 -8.55
N VAL A 17 -5.12 -29.13 -8.97
CA VAL A 17 -4.17 -28.23 -8.31
C VAL A 17 -4.51 -26.77 -8.64
N VAL A 18 -4.52 -25.93 -7.63
CA VAL A 18 -4.71 -24.47 -7.74
C VAL A 18 -3.40 -23.74 -7.44
N VAL A 19 -2.63 -24.19 -6.44
CA VAL A 19 -1.31 -23.64 -6.15
C VAL A 19 -0.32 -24.78 -5.90
N GLU A 20 0.85 -24.66 -6.51
CA GLU A 20 1.93 -25.64 -6.47
C GLU A 20 3.04 -25.25 -5.50
N ASN A 21 3.64 -26.27 -4.88
CA ASN A 21 4.89 -26.20 -4.14
C ASN A 21 4.96 -25.08 -3.08
N VAL A 22 3.91 -24.97 -2.28
CA VAL A 22 3.82 -23.99 -1.19
C VAL A 22 4.68 -24.47 -0.02
N ASN A 23 5.91 -23.98 0.11
CA ASN A 23 6.81 -24.28 1.24
C ASN A 23 6.97 -23.04 2.11
N ILE A 24 6.24 -23.00 3.22
CA ILE A 24 6.21 -21.86 4.12
C ILE A 24 6.33 -22.32 5.56
N SER A 25 6.72 -21.40 6.44
CA SER A 25 6.68 -21.61 7.88
C SER A 25 6.23 -20.35 8.61
N GLY A 26 5.49 -20.54 9.69
CA GLY A 26 5.15 -19.55 10.70
C GLY A 26 5.74 -19.97 12.04
N ILE A 27 6.41 -19.04 12.70
CA ILE A 27 6.91 -19.24 14.07
C ILE A 27 5.96 -18.62 15.09
N LYS A 28 6.05 -19.07 16.34
CA LYS A 28 5.25 -18.52 17.45
C LYS A 28 5.34 -17.00 17.51
N GLY A 29 4.19 -16.33 17.58
CA GLY A 29 4.09 -14.88 17.68
C GLY A 29 4.45 -14.12 16.39
N GLN A 30 4.45 -14.80 15.24
CA GLN A 30 4.71 -14.18 13.93
C GLN A 30 3.41 -13.88 13.16
N VAL A 31 3.39 -12.75 12.46
CA VAL A 31 2.37 -12.36 11.49
C VAL A 31 2.88 -12.65 10.07
N VAL A 32 2.22 -13.57 9.36
CA VAL A 32 2.54 -13.99 7.99
C VAL A 32 1.40 -13.61 7.05
N CYS A 33 1.69 -12.81 6.02
CA CYS A 33 0.69 -12.29 5.10
C CYS A 33 0.81 -12.84 3.68
N PHE A 34 -0.29 -13.34 3.12
CA PHE A 34 -0.42 -13.68 1.71
C PHE A 34 -0.83 -12.45 0.90
N LEU A 35 -0.04 -12.13 -0.13
CA LEU A 35 -0.31 -11.08 -1.11
C LEU A 35 -0.44 -11.67 -2.50
N GLY A 36 -1.25 -11.03 -3.34
CA GLY A 36 -1.42 -11.40 -4.74
C GLY A 36 -2.81 -11.06 -5.25
N PRO A 37 -3.03 -11.16 -6.57
CA PRO A 37 -4.30 -10.78 -7.19
C PRO A 37 -5.45 -11.70 -6.75
N ASN A 38 -6.68 -11.26 -7.03
CA ASN A 38 -7.86 -12.09 -6.88
C ASN A 38 -7.75 -13.34 -7.76
N GLY A 39 -8.17 -14.49 -7.22
CA GLY A 39 -8.06 -15.76 -7.93
C GLY A 39 -6.67 -16.40 -7.95
N ALA A 40 -5.65 -15.80 -7.33
CA ALA A 40 -4.30 -16.39 -7.24
C ALA A 40 -4.21 -17.68 -6.41
N GLY A 41 -5.28 -18.04 -5.68
CA GLY A 41 -5.33 -19.25 -4.85
C GLY A 41 -5.03 -19.05 -3.36
N LYS A 42 -4.90 -17.79 -2.89
CA LYS A 42 -4.67 -17.45 -1.46
C LYS A 42 -5.67 -18.16 -0.53
N THR A 43 -6.97 -17.98 -0.77
CA THR A 43 -8.05 -18.66 -0.04
C THR A 43 -7.92 -20.19 -0.07
N THR A 44 -7.54 -20.77 -1.21
CA THR A 44 -7.36 -22.23 -1.33
C THR A 44 -6.19 -22.70 -0.46
N ILE A 45 -5.08 -21.97 -0.43
CA ILE A 45 -3.96 -22.24 0.49
C ILE A 45 -4.44 -22.14 1.93
N LEU A 46 -5.05 -21.03 2.34
CA LEU A 46 -5.51 -20.82 3.73
C LEU A 46 -6.50 -21.89 4.19
N ARG A 47 -7.40 -22.35 3.31
CA ARG A 47 -8.32 -23.47 3.60
C ARG A 47 -7.60 -24.81 3.73
N THR A 48 -6.52 -25.01 2.98
CA THR A 48 -5.67 -26.20 3.11
C THR A 48 -4.86 -26.16 4.41
N LEU A 49 -4.30 -25.01 4.77
CA LEU A 49 -3.56 -24.81 6.02
C LEU A 49 -4.43 -24.98 7.28
N SER A 50 -5.73 -24.73 7.16
CA SER A 50 -6.71 -24.90 8.26
C SER A 50 -7.36 -26.28 8.33
N GLY A 51 -7.05 -27.18 7.40
CA GLY A 51 -7.67 -28.51 7.35
C GLY A 51 -9.12 -28.51 6.85
N LEU A 52 -9.57 -27.42 6.24
CA LEU A 52 -10.88 -27.32 5.57
C LEU A 52 -10.86 -27.89 4.14
N LEU A 53 -9.66 -28.05 3.58
CA LEU A 53 -9.41 -28.73 2.31
C LEU A 53 -8.22 -29.67 2.51
N ASP A 54 -8.35 -30.90 2.02
CA ASP A 54 -7.22 -31.82 1.98
C ASP A 54 -6.18 -31.35 0.95
N PRO A 55 -4.88 -31.51 1.23
CA PRO A 55 -3.83 -31.24 0.26
C PRO A 55 -3.98 -32.19 -0.94
N VAL A 56 -3.74 -31.68 -2.16
CA VAL A 56 -3.65 -32.54 -3.36
C VAL A 56 -2.39 -33.40 -3.29
N LYS A 57 -1.30 -32.81 -2.80
CA LYS A 57 0.00 -33.44 -2.50
C LYS A 57 0.70 -32.67 -1.39
N GLY A 58 1.68 -33.30 -0.77
CA GLY A 58 2.47 -32.70 0.31
C GLY A 58 1.72 -32.68 1.63
N GLU A 59 2.30 -32.02 2.61
CA GLU A 59 1.88 -32.13 4.00
C GLU A 59 1.82 -30.74 4.66
N VAL A 60 0.90 -30.61 5.61
CA VAL A 60 0.81 -29.46 6.52
C VAL A 60 1.08 -29.96 7.92
N TYR A 61 1.88 -29.23 8.68
CA TYR A 61 2.21 -29.56 10.06
C TYR A 61 1.79 -28.42 10.99
N ILE A 62 1.21 -28.80 12.13
CA ILE A 62 1.05 -27.92 13.29
C ILE A 62 2.05 -28.40 14.33
N LYS A 63 3.02 -27.54 14.67
CA LYS A 63 4.24 -27.87 15.41
C LYS A 63 5.00 -29.01 14.69
N GLU A 64 5.04 -30.19 15.28
CA GLU A 64 5.72 -31.37 14.74
C GLU A 64 4.74 -32.43 14.22
N GLU A 65 3.44 -32.27 14.46
CA GLU A 65 2.40 -33.23 14.07
C GLU A 65 1.82 -32.90 12.69
N LYS A 66 1.58 -33.93 11.87
CA LYS A 66 0.89 -33.76 10.58
C LYS A 66 -0.57 -33.39 10.84
N LEU A 67 -1.07 -32.42 10.09
CA LEU A 67 -2.44 -31.94 10.20
C LEU A 67 -3.48 -33.06 9.99
N SER A 68 -3.18 -34.04 9.13
CA SER A 68 -4.02 -35.21 8.86
C SER A 68 -4.19 -36.13 10.06
N ASP A 69 -3.22 -36.13 10.98
CA ASP A 69 -3.14 -37.06 12.11
C ASP A 69 -3.77 -36.45 13.37
N ILE A 70 -4.03 -35.13 13.36
CA ILE A 70 -4.65 -34.41 14.47
C ILE A 70 -6.17 -34.57 14.38
N SER A 71 -6.80 -34.98 15.49
CA SER A 71 -8.26 -35.05 15.55
C SER A 71 -8.88 -33.66 15.34
N LYS A 72 -10.04 -33.57 14.70
CA LYS A 72 -10.73 -32.28 14.49
C LYS A 72 -10.96 -31.52 15.80
N LYS A 73 -11.21 -32.24 16.90
CA LYS A 73 -11.40 -31.67 18.23
C LYS A 73 -10.11 -31.02 18.74
N ASP A 74 -8.98 -31.70 18.62
CA ASP A 74 -7.69 -31.17 19.10
C ASP A 74 -7.16 -30.07 18.19
N LEU A 75 -7.38 -30.18 16.86
CA LEU A 75 -7.09 -29.11 15.91
C LEU A 75 -7.89 -27.85 16.24
N SER A 76 -9.19 -27.99 16.55
CA SER A 76 -10.05 -26.89 16.96
C SER A 76 -9.72 -26.28 18.33
N LYS A 77 -8.69 -26.76 19.03
CA LYS A 77 -8.13 -26.06 20.20
C LYS A 77 -6.85 -25.31 19.86
N GLN A 78 -6.15 -25.72 18.82
CA GLN A 78 -4.85 -25.16 18.42
C GLN A 78 -4.98 -24.11 17.31
N LEU A 79 -6.00 -24.20 16.45
CA LEU A 79 -6.16 -23.39 15.25
C LEU A 79 -7.57 -22.81 15.14
N ALA A 80 -7.67 -21.49 14.97
CA ALA A 80 -8.92 -20.80 14.70
C ALA A 80 -8.93 -20.19 13.29
N VAL A 81 -10.12 -20.07 12.69
CA VAL A 81 -10.30 -19.54 11.33
C VAL A 81 -11.32 -18.41 11.29
N VAL A 82 -11.00 -17.37 10.52
CA VAL A 82 -11.90 -16.27 10.16
C VAL A 82 -11.90 -16.14 8.65
N LEU A 83 -12.85 -16.80 7.98
CA LEU A 83 -12.95 -16.79 6.52
C LEU A 83 -13.92 -15.72 6.03
N THR A 84 -13.78 -15.35 4.76
CA THR A 84 -14.57 -14.31 4.09
C THR A 84 -16.08 -14.64 3.96
N LYS A 85 -16.50 -15.89 4.19
CA LYS A 85 -17.93 -16.26 4.08
C LYS A 85 -18.72 -15.51 5.16
N LYS A 86 -19.78 -14.81 4.75
CA LYS A 86 -20.72 -14.16 5.67
C LYS A 86 -21.20 -15.14 6.72
N PHE A 87 -21.05 -14.73 7.98
CA PHE A 87 -21.59 -15.47 9.11
C PHE A 87 -23.11 -15.23 9.19
N GLU A 88 -23.88 -16.30 9.07
CA GLU A 88 -25.35 -16.28 9.11
C GLU A 88 -25.83 -16.47 10.55
N GLY A 89 -25.64 -15.44 11.39
CA GLY A 89 -26.02 -15.45 12.80
C GLY A 89 -26.75 -14.19 13.24
N GLY A 90 -27.56 -13.61 12.36
CA GLY A 90 -28.16 -12.29 12.55
C GLY A 90 -29.02 -12.12 13.79
N LEU A 91 -29.67 -13.19 14.23
CA LEU A 91 -30.54 -13.22 15.42
C LEU A 91 -29.79 -13.48 16.73
N MET A 92 -28.47 -13.63 16.67
CA MET A 92 -27.65 -13.90 17.83
C MET A 92 -27.04 -12.60 18.35
N THR A 93 -26.97 -12.48 19.67
CA THR A 93 -26.19 -11.44 20.33
C THR A 93 -24.70 -11.65 20.08
N CYS A 94 -23.91 -10.58 20.14
CA CYS A 94 -22.47 -10.68 19.96
C CYS A 94 -21.81 -11.59 20.99
N TYR A 95 -22.33 -11.59 22.23
CA TYR A 95 -21.93 -12.52 23.28
C TYR A 95 -22.12 -13.98 22.85
N GLU A 96 -23.28 -14.33 22.28
CA GLU A 96 -23.55 -15.68 21.82
C GLU A 96 -22.67 -16.07 20.63
N VAL A 97 -22.42 -15.14 19.70
CA VAL A 97 -21.51 -15.37 18.56
C VAL A 97 -20.09 -15.66 19.05
N VAL A 98 -19.56 -14.88 19.99
CA VAL A 98 -18.24 -15.14 20.57
C VAL A 98 -18.24 -16.44 21.35
N SER A 99 -19.26 -16.70 22.16
CA SER A 99 -19.39 -17.92 22.97
C SER A 99 -19.27 -19.21 22.16
N MET A 100 -19.67 -19.21 20.89
CA MET A 100 -19.46 -20.36 20.00
C MET A 100 -18.00 -20.80 19.90
N GLY A 101 -17.04 -19.88 20.02
CA GLY A 101 -15.61 -20.22 19.99
C GLY A 101 -15.18 -21.15 21.13
N ARG A 102 -16.00 -21.30 22.19
CA ARG A 102 -15.74 -22.21 23.31
C ARG A 102 -16.19 -23.65 23.07
N TYR A 103 -16.93 -23.95 21.99
CA TYR A 103 -17.39 -25.32 21.71
C TYR A 103 -16.30 -26.42 21.79
N PRO A 104 -15.05 -26.20 21.34
CA PRO A 104 -13.97 -27.19 21.47
C PRO A 104 -13.61 -27.56 22.92
N HIS A 105 -13.93 -26.68 23.87
CA HIS A 105 -13.63 -26.80 25.29
C HIS A 105 -14.83 -27.23 26.13
N THR A 106 -16.04 -27.20 25.57
CA THR A 106 -17.23 -27.67 26.28
C THR A 106 -17.32 -29.20 26.26
N GLY A 107 -17.89 -29.76 27.32
CA GLY A 107 -18.17 -31.20 27.40
C GLY A 107 -19.29 -31.62 26.44
N PHE A 108 -19.70 -32.90 26.50
CA PHE A 108 -20.74 -33.46 25.63
C PHE A 108 -22.06 -32.65 25.60
N PHE A 109 -22.39 -31.99 26.71
CA PHE A 109 -23.61 -31.19 26.84
C PHE A 109 -23.50 -29.74 26.33
N GLY A 110 -22.33 -29.30 25.85
CA GLY A 110 -22.16 -27.98 25.25
C GLY A 110 -22.38 -26.78 26.18
N ARG A 111 -22.39 -26.99 27.51
CA ARG A 111 -22.63 -25.93 28.50
C ARG A 111 -21.36 -25.13 28.77
N LEU A 112 -21.51 -23.82 28.80
CA LEU A 112 -20.45 -22.89 29.22
C LEU A 112 -20.30 -22.95 30.74
N SER A 113 -19.05 -23.05 31.20
CA SER A 113 -18.69 -22.82 32.60
C SER A 113 -18.58 -21.33 32.91
N GLU A 114 -18.51 -20.97 34.18
CA GLU A 114 -18.22 -19.59 34.60
C GLU A 114 -16.89 -19.08 34.02
N SER A 115 -15.86 -19.94 33.98
CA SER A 115 -14.58 -19.63 33.33
C SER A 115 -14.73 -19.39 31.82
N ASP A 116 -15.66 -20.07 31.13
CA ASP A 116 -15.89 -19.82 29.70
C ASP A 116 -16.54 -18.45 29.49
N THR A 117 -17.48 -18.06 30.35
CA THR A 117 -18.10 -16.72 30.34
C THR A 117 -17.06 -15.63 30.54
N GLU A 118 -16.14 -15.79 31.51
CA GLU A 118 -15.04 -14.85 31.73
C GLU A 118 -14.15 -14.70 30.49
N LYS A 119 -13.79 -15.82 29.85
CA LYS A 119 -12.99 -15.81 28.61
C LYS A 119 -13.70 -15.10 27.47
N VAL A 120 -15.03 -15.27 27.33
CA VAL A 120 -15.83 -14.56 26.32
C VAL A 120 -15.73 -13.05 26.51
N PHE A 121 -15.89 -12.56 27.74
CA PHE A 121 -15.75 -11.13 28.03
C PHE A 121 -14.30 -10.64 27.85
N GLU A 122 -13.29 -11.43 28.21
CA GLU A 122 -11.89 -11.10 27.94
C GLU A 122 -11.62 -10.97 26.43
N ALA A 123 -12.16 -11.89 25.62
CA ALA A 123 -12.00 -11.85 24.17
C ALA A 123 -12.69 -10.61 23.56
N LEU A 124 -13.92 -10.29 24.00
CA LEU A 124 -14.63 -9.06 23.60
C LEU A 124 -13.85 -7.81 23.98
N LYS A 125 -13.30 -7.75 25.20
CA LYS A 125 -12.47 -6.64 25.67
C LYS A 125 -11.18 -6.51 24.86
N THR A 126 -10.55 -7.62 24.50
CA THR A 126 -9.30 -7.62 23.72
C THR A 126 -9.47 -6.98 22.35
N VAL A 127 -10.67 -7.08 21.77
CA VAL A 127 -11.02 -6.46 20.48
C VAL A 127 -11.80 -5.14 20.64
N ASN A 128 -11.85 -4.55 21.84
CA ASN A 128 -12.62 -3.32 22.13
C ASN A 128 -14.09 -3.42 21.68
N ALA A 129 -14.77 -4.52 22.04
CA ALA A 129 -16.16 -4.81 21.69
C ALA A 129 -17.01 -5.20 22.91
N GLU A 130 -16.55 -4.94 24.14
CA GLU A 130 -17.26 -5.28 25.37
C GLU A 130 -18.66 -4.66 25.45
N LYS A 131 -18.82 -3.43 24.94
CA LYS A 131 -20.11 -2.72 24.90
C LYS A 131 -21.07 -3.26 23.85
N LEU A 132 -20.61 -4.15 22.96
CA LEU A 132 -21.42 -4.75 21.91
C LEU A 132 -22.02 -6.09 22.32
N ALA A 133 -21.63 -6.64 23.48
CA ALA A 133 -21.96 -8.00 23.90
C ALA A 133 -23.45 -8.34 23.76
N GLU A 134 -24.34 -7.43 24.18
CA GLU A 134 -25.79 -7.64 24.18
C GLU A 134 -26.48 -7.25 22.86
N ARG A 135 -25.78 -6.59 21.94
CA ARG A 135 -26.34 -6.19 20.64
C ARG A 135 -26.44 -7.38 19.70
N TYR A 136 -27.43 -7.37 18.82
CA TYR A 136 -27.55 -8.38 17.77
C TYR A 136 -26.46 -8.21 16.72
N PHE A 137 -25.93 -9.32 16.23
CA PHE A 137 -24.84 -9.32 15.25
C PHE A 137 -25.18 -8.53 13.98
N ASP A 138 -26.43 -8.60 13.51
CA ASP A 138 -26.84 -7.92 12.27
C ASP A 138 -27.01 -6.39 12.43
N GLU A 139 -27.11 -5.89 13.65
CA GLU A 139 -27.18 -4.44 13.93
C GLU A 139 -25.82 -3.74 13.86
N LEU A 140 -24.74 -4.52 13.76
CA LEU A 140 -23.37 -4.03 13.75
C LEU A 140 -22.94 -3.54 12.36
N SER A 141 -22.05 -2.55 12.36
CA SER A 141 -21.27 -2.20 11.17
C SER A 141 -20.32 -3.33 10.78
N ASP A 142 -19.84 -3.34 9.52
CA ASP A 142 -18.92 -4.39 9.04
C ASP A 142 -17.62 -4.46 9.87
N GLY A 143 -17.11 -3.31 10.34
CA GLY A 143 -15.97 -3.24 11.25
C GLY A 143 -16.23 -3.90 12.59
N GLU A 144 -17.36 -3.59 13.21
CA GLU A 144 -17.76 -4.22 14.47
C GLU A 144 -18.00 -5.73 14.30
N LYS A 145 -18.68 -6.16 13.23
CA LYS A 145 -18.87 -7.59 12.90
C LYS A 145 -17.53 -8.32 12.82
N GLN A 146 -16.54 -7.71 12.16
CA GLN A 146 -15.22 -8.31 12.04
C GLN A 146 -14.53 -8.45 13.40
N LYS A 147 -14.65 -7.47 14.29
CA LYS A 147 -14.12 -7.57 15.66
C LYS A 147 -14.78 -8.71 16.44
N ILE A 148 -16.09 -8.89 16.31
CA ILE A 148 -16.79 -10.03 16.93
C ILE A 148 -16.31 -11.37 16.38
N LEU A 149 -16.08 -11.47 15.06
CA LEU A 149 -15.55 -12.71 14.45
C LEU A 149 -14.12 -13.01 14.92
N VAL A 150 -13.28 -12.00 15.12
CA VAL A 150 -11.95 -12.18 15.70
C VAL A 150 -12.02 -12.54 17.18
N ALA A 151 -12.90 -11.92 17.97
CA ALA A 151 -13.13 -12.31 19.36
C ALA A 151 -13.59 -13.78 19.47
N ARG A 152 -14.47 -14.22 18.57
CA ARG A 152 -14.89 -15.63 18.48
C ARG A 152 -13.72 -16.56 18.19
N ALA A 153 -12.78 -16.16 17.32
CA ALA A 153 -11.58 -16.94 17.08
C ALA A 153 -10.64 -16.94 18.30
N LEU A 154 -10.49 -15.79 18.95
CA LEU A 154 -9.59 -15.60 20.09
C LEU A 154 -10.05 -16.36 21.33
N VAL A 155 -11.34 -16.40 21.60
CA VAL A 155 -11.89 -17.06 22.78
C VAL A 155 -11.63 -18.57 22.77
N GLN A 156 -11.31 -19.15 21.61
CA GLN A 156 -10.87 -20.53 21.46
C GLN A 156 -9.49 -20.80 22.10
N GLU A 157 -8.75 -19.74 22.42
CA GLU A 157 -7.34 -19.76 22.89
C GLU A 157 -6.39 -20.46 21.90
N PRO A 158 -6.42 -20.10 20.60
CA PRO A 158 -5.65 -20.79 19.58
C PRO A 158 -4.16 -20.41 19.63
N GLU A 159 -3.30 -21.30 19.14
CA GLU A 159 -1.90 -21.01 18.86
C GLU A 159 -1.68 -20.43 17.47
N VAL A 160 -2.63 -20.69 16.54
CA VAL A 160 -2.65 -20.15 15.18
C VAL A 160 -4.02 -19.56 14.87
N ILE A 161 -4.05 -18.34 14.34
CA ILE A 161 -5.26 -17.76 13.74
C ILE A 161 -5.03 -17.59 12.24
N ILE A 162 -5.93 -18.15 11.45
CA ILE A 162 -5.95 -17.99 9.99
C ILE A 162 -7.09 -17.05 9.59
N LEU A 163 -6.78 -15.96 8.89
CA LEU A 163 -7.76 -14.99 8.43
C LEU A 163 -7.72 -14.82 6.90
N ASP A 164 -8.88 -14.93 6.25
CA ASP A 164 -8.99 -14.74 4.80
C ASP A 164 -9.64 -13.40 4.49
N GLU A 165 -8.83 -12.46 4.01
CA GLU A 165 -9.18 -11.08 3.65
C GLU A 165 -9.97 -10.35 4.76
N PRO A 166 -9.45 -10.31 6.01
CA PRO A 166 -10.20 -9.83 7.16
C PRO A 166 -10.48 -8.32 7.13
N THR A 167 -9.83 -7.58 6.24
CA THR A 167 -9.95 -6.13 6.09
C THR A 167 -10.88 -5.72 4.95
N THR A 168 -11.42 -6.68 4.19
CA THR A 168 -12.34 -6.41 3.09
C THR A 168 -13.60 -5.75 3.60
N HIS A 169 -14.11 -4.75 2.87
CA HIS A 169 -15.25 -3.91 3.25
C HIS A 169 -15.04 -3.00 4.47
N LEU A 170 -13.87 -3.01 5.10
CA LEU A 170 -13.57 -2.08 6.20
C LEU A 170 -13.04 -0.75 5.66
N ASP A 171 -13.50 0.34 6.27
CA ASP A 171 -12.88 1.65 6.12
C ASP A 171 -11.44 1.68 6.68
N ILE A 172 -10.72 2.78 6.42
CA ILE A 172 -9.32 2.91 6.83
C ILE A 172 -9.13 2.82 8.35
N ARG A 173 -10.09 3.31 9.15
CA ARG A 173 -9.99 3.32 10.62
C ARG A 173 -10.10 1.91 11.17
N HIS A 174 -11.17 1.20 10.83
CA HIS A 174 -11.43 -0.15 11.33
C HIS A 174 -10.40 -1.15 10.82
N ARG A 175 -9.89 -0.94 9.60
CA ARG A 175 -8.79 -1.72 9.04
C ARG A 175 -7.51 -1.61 9.88
N LEU A 176 -7.09 -0.39 10.19
CA LEU A 176 -5.89 -0.17 11.00
C LEU A 176 -6.07 -0.69 12.43
N GLU A 177 -7.27 -0.52 13.02
CA GLU A 177 -7.61 -1.07 14.33
C GLU A 177 -7.49 -2.60 14.34
N LEU A 178 -8.03 -3.28 13.32
CA LEU A 178 -7.95 -4.74 13.21
C LEU A 178 -6.50 -5.24 13.08
N ILE A 179 -5.70 -4.59 12.23
CA ILE A 179 -4.29 -4.94 12.08
C ILE A 179 -3.52 -4.73 13.39
N ASP A 180 -3.80 -3.66 14.13
CA ASP A 180 -3.21 -3.41 15.45
C ASP A 180 -3.58 -4.50 16.47
N ILE A 181 -4.85 -4.90 16.51
CA ILE A 181 -5.32 -6.02 17.35
C ILE A 181 -4.55 -7.30 17.02
N LEU A 182 -4.46 -7.68 15.74
CA LEU A 182 -3.75 -8.89 15.32
C LEU A 182 -2.26 -8.86 15.69
N LYS A 183 -1.60 -7.70 15.54
CA LYS A 183 -0.19 -7.52 15.95
C LYS A 183 -0.01 -7.65 17.46
N LYS A 184 -0.92 -7.08 18.26
CA LYS A 184 -0.89 -7.21 19.74
C LYS A 184 -1.09 -8.66 20.16
N LEU A 185 -2.06 -9.37 19.58
CA LEU A 185 -2.26 -10.80 19.82
C LEU A 185 -1.00 -11.61 19.51
N SER A 186 -0.34 -11.28 18.40
CA SER A 186 0.91 -11.93 17.99
C SER A 186 2.03 -11.72 19.01
N LYS A 187 2.26 -10.47 19.43
CA LYS A 187 3.37 -10.10 20.31
C LYS A 187 3.14 -10.45 21.78
N GLU A 188 1.95 -10.20 22.30
CA GLU A 188 1.64 -10.32 23.73
C GLU A 188 1.17 -11.73 24.11
N LYS A 189 0.32 -12.34 23.28
CA LYS A 189 -0.20 -13.70 23.53
C LYS A 189 0.60 -14.79 22.80
N GLY A 190 1.56 -14.42 21.94
CA GLY A 190 2.38 -15.36 21.19
C GLY A 190 1.62 -16.14 20.12
N ILE A 191 0.45 -15.65 19.70
CA ILE A 191 -0.39 -16.30 18.69
C ILE A 191 0.26 -16.12 17.32
N THR A 192 0.35 -17.19 16.53
CA THR A 192 0.82 -17.08 15.13
C THR A 192 -0.34 -16.64 14.26
N VAL A 193 -0.21 -15.49 13.58
CA VAL A 193 -1.27 -14.95 12.71
C VAL A 193 -0.89 -15.22 11.26
N ILE A 194 -1.78 -15.87 10.53
CA ILE A 194 -1.64 -16.07 9.08
C ILE A 194 -2.83 -15.41 8.42
N LEU A 195 -2.60 -14.42 7.56
CA LEU A 195 -3.68 -13.68 6.92
C LEU A 195 -3.44 -13.47 5.43
N SER A 196 -4.50 -13.18 4.67
CA SER A 196 -4.39 -12.61 3.32
C SER A 196 -4.79 -11.13 3.33
N LEU A 197 -4.05 -10.30 2.61
CA LEU A 197 -4.36 -8.88 2.39
C LEU A 197 -4.29 -8.54 0.90
N HIS A 198 -4.96 -7.46 0.51
CA HIS A 198 -4.83 -6.88 -0.83
C HIS A 198 -3.88 -5.68 -0.84
N GLU A 199 -3.82 -4.96 0.28
CA GLU A 199 -3.04 -3.75 0.46
C GLU A 199 -1.57 -4.05 0.76
N ILE A 200 -0.72 -3.85 -0.26
CA ILE A 200 0.73 -4.05 -0.18
C ILE A 200 1.36 -3.16 0.89
N ASP A 201 0.92 -1.89 0.98
CA ASP A 201 1.46 -0.90 1.91
C ASP A 201 1.25 -1.32 3.37
N ILE A 202 0.07 -1.84 3.69
CA ILE A 202 -0.25 -2.36 5.02
C ILE A 202 0.60 -3.60 5.29
N ALA A 203 0.66 -4.54 4.35
CA ALA A 203 1.40 -5.79 4.55
C ALA A 203 2.89 -5.54 4.82
N ILE A 204 3.55 -4.68 4.05
CA ILE A 204 4.98 -4.35 4.25
C ILE A 204 5.21 -3.71 5.62
N LYS A 205 4.31 -2.84 6.09
CA LYS A 205 4.49 -2.08 7.34
C LYS A 205 4.03 -2.84 8.59
N SER A 206 3.28 -3.93 8.44
CA SER A 206 2.58 -4.57 9.55
C SER A 206 2.88 -6.05 9.76
N CYS A 207 3.45 -6.74 8.77
CA CYS A 207 3.68 -8.19 8.82
C CYS A 207 5.16 -8.53 8.92
N ASP A 208 5.48 -9.61 9.63
CA ASP A 208 6.86 -10.08 9.79
C ASP A 208 7.35 -10.86 8.57
N LYS A 209 6.43 -11.52 7.85
CA LYS A 209 6.71 -12.21 6.58
C LYS A 209 5.58 -12.01 5.59
N VAL A 210 5.92 -12.02 4.30
CA VAL A 210 4.97 -12.03 3.20
C VAL A 210 5.19 -13.23 2.28
N ILE A 211 4.11 -13.71 1.69
CA ILE A 211 4.06 -14.78 0.69
C ILE A 211 3.36 -14.20 -0.54
N LEU A 212 4.09 -14.07 -1.63
CA LEU A 212 3.56 -13.51 -2.88
C LEU A 212 3.07 -14.65 -3.77
N VAL A 213 1.77 -14.69 -4.06
CA VAL A 213 1.15 -15.78 -4.81
C VAL A 213 0.64 -15.27 -6.15
N LYS A 214 1.05 -15.94 -7.24
CA LYS A 214 0.57 -15.67 -8.59
C LYS A 214 0.76 -16.87 -9.50
N ASP A 215 -0.03 -16.99 -10.55
CA ASP A 215 0.14 -18.00 -11.61
C ASP A 215 0.29 -19.41 -11.03
N ASN A 216 -0.57 -19.73 -10.05
CA ASN A 216 -0.61 -21.02 -9.36
C ASN A 216 0.67 -21.38 -8.60
N LYS A 217 1.49 -20.41 -8.19
CA LYS A 217 2.72 -20.66 -7.41
C LYS A 217 3.05 -19.54 -6.43
N VAL A 218 3.95 -19.86 -5.50
CA VAL A 218 4.62 -18.85 -4.66
C VAL A 218 5.74 -18.22 -5.47
N LEU A 219 5.63 -16.91 -5.74
CA LEU A 219 6.66 -16.11 -6.42
C LEU A 219 7.80 -15.75 -5.48
N ALA A 220 7.50 -15.44 -4.22
CA ALA A 220 8.48 -15.11 -3.20
C ALA A 220 7.92 -15.35 -1.79
N TYR A 221 8.81 -15.61 -0.84
CA TYR A 221 8.49 -15.80 0.57
C TYR A 221 9.67 -15.32 1.43
N GLY A 222 9.41 -14.44 2.40
CA GLY A 222 10.45 -13.87 3.26
C GLY A 222 9.97 -12.65 4.02
N VAL A 223 10.92 -11.92 4.62
CA VAL A 223 10.63 -10.61 5.22
C VAL A 223 10.29 -9.61 4.10
N PRO A 224 9.31 -8.69 4.30
CA PRO A 224 8.89 -7.77 3.25
C PRO A 224 10.04 -6.97 2.61
N GLU A 225 11.02 -6.57 3.42
CA GLU A 225 12.17 -5.76 3.02
C GLU A 225 13.08 -6.46 2.01
N ASP A 226 13.14 -7.80 2.05
CA ASP A 226 13.99 -8.60 1.16
C ASP A 226 13.26 -9.03 -0.11
N VAL A 227 11.95 -9.30 -0.01
CA VAL A 227 11.20 -9.96 -1.09
C VAL A 227 10.26 -9.03 -1.84
N VAL A 228 9.97 -7.84 -1.33
CA VAL A 228 9.10 -6.88 -2.00
C VAL A 228 9.93 -5.79 -2.66
N ASN A 229 9.89 -5.77 -3.99
CA ASN A 229 10.49 -4.72 -4.80
C ASN A 229 9.64 -4.43 -6.05
N GLU A 230 9.96 -3.32 -6.72
CA GLU A 230 9.26 -2.86 -7.92
C GLU A 230 9.08 -3.95 -8.97
N HIS A 231 10.14 -4.70 -9.28
CA HIS A 231 10.08 -5.77 -10.29
C HIS A 231 9.10 -6.87 -9.89
N ILE A 232 9.18 -7.30 -8.63
CA ILE A 232 8.31 -8.34 -8.08
C ILE A 232 6.85 -7.87 -8.01
N ILE A 233 6.58 -6.64 -7.59
CA ILE A 233 5.21 -6.10 -7.53
C ILE A 233 4.61 -5.93 -8.92
N LYS A 234 5.39 -5.42 -9.90
CA LYS A 234 4.96 -5.38 -11.31
C LYS A 234 4.60 -6.76 -11.83
N LYS A 235 5.44 -7.76 -11.53
CA LYS A 235 5.17 -9.16 -11.88
C LYS A 235 3.95 -9.71 -11.13
N LEU A 236 3.76 -9.41 -9.85
CA LEU A 236 2.67 -9.91 -9.02
C LEU A 236 1.29 -9.45 -9.53
N TYR A 237 1.18 -8.19 -9.99
CA TYR A 237 -0.10 -7.57 -10.36
C TYR A 237 -0.24 -7.20 -11.84
N ASP A 238 0.67 -7.62 -12.72
CA ASP A 238 0.67 -7.29 -14.16
C ASP A 238 0.64 -5.78 -14.47
N ILE A 239 1.35 -5.01 -13.64
CA ILE A 239 1.37 -3.55 -13.76
C ILE A 239 2.26 -3.14 -14.94
N LYS A 240 1.67 -2.40 -15.90
CA LYS A 240 2.39 -1.87 -17.08
C LYS A 240 2.69 -0.37 -16.96
N ASP A 241 1.66 0.42 -16.67
CA ASP A 241 1.70 1.90 -16.72
C ASP A 241 1.78 2.56 -15.33
N ALA A 242 2.31 1.83 -14.35
CA ALA A 242 2.59 2.35 -13.03
C ALA A 242 3.84 1.65 -12.47
N SER A 243 4.46 2.27 -11.47
CA SER A 243 5.64 1.73 -10.81
C SER A 243 5.43 1.74 -9.31
N PHE A 244 5.99 0.73 -8.65
CA PHE A 244 5.92 0.60 -7.20
C PHE A 244 7.16 1.23 -6.57
N ASN A 245 6.93 2.11 -5.60
CA ASN A 245 7.96 2.71 -4.79
C ASN A 245 8.26 1.83 -3.57
N ASN A 246 9.44 1.21 -3.55
CA ASN A 246 9.83 0.31 -2.46
C ASN A 246 9.93 1.03 -1.11
N LEU A 247 10.39 2.28 -1.09
CA LEU A 247 10.64 3.02 0.14
C LEU A 247 9.33 3.47 0.81
N LEU A 248 8.36 3.92 0.01
CA LEU A 248 7.08 4.43 0.49
C LEU A 248 6.01 3.34 0.61
N GLY A 249 6.18 2.24 -0.13
CA GLY A 249 5.19 1.19 -0.28
C GLY A 249 3.99 1.62 -1.13
N SER A 250 4.14 2.62 -2.00
CA SER A 250 3.05 3.18 -2.82
C SER A 250 3.22 2.86 -4.30
N ILE A 251 2.12 2.93 -5.05
CA ILE A 251 2.14 2.85 -6.51
C ILE A 251 2.02 4.26 -7.08
N GLU A 252 2.89 4.63 -8.01
CA GLU A 252 2.82 5.88 -8.77
C GLU A 252 2.47 5.61 -10.24
N LEU A 253 1.59 6.42 -10.81
CA LEU A 253 1.26 6.36 -12.23
C LEU A 253 2.46 6.80 -13.07
N SER A 254 2.67 6.15 -14.22
CA SER A 254 3.80 6.48 -15.09
C SER A 254 3.55 7.74 -15.91
N ASN A 255 4.60 8.53 -16.15
CA ASN A 255 4.61 9.65 -17.09
C ASN A 255 5.89 9.65 -17.91
N LYS A 256 5.84 8.96 -19.05
CA LYS A 256 6.94 8.87 -20.02
C LYS A 256 6.68 9.72 -21.27
N LEU A 257 5.79 10.69 -21.15
CA LEU A 257 5.42 11.57 -22.26
C LEU A 257 6.55 12.56 -22.55
N LYS A 258 6.64 13.03 -23.79
CA LYS A 258 7.62 14.07 -24.17
C LYS A 258 7.43 15.30 -23.26
N PRO A 259 8.49 15.81 -22.61
CA PRO A 259 8.39 16.95 -21.72
C PRO A 259 7.79 18.18 -22.39
N GLN A 260 6.77 18.76 -21.75
CA GLN A 260 6.13 20.01 -22.12
C GLN A 260 6.33 21.10 -21.05
N VAL A 261 6.68 20.68 -19.84
CA VAL A 261 6.98 21.55 -18.70
C VAL A 261 8.27 21.10 -18.03
N PHE A 262 9.02 22.07 -17.50
CA PHE A 262 10.21 21.83 -16.69
C PHE A 262 9.92 22.27 -15.26
N VAL A 263 9.89 21.32 -14.32
CA VAL A 263 9.60 21.62 -12.91
C VAL A 263 10.89 21.70 -12.12
N ILE A 264 11.11 22.80 -11.41
CA ILE A 264 12.22 22.95 -10.47
C ILE A 264 11.68 22.67 -9.07
N GLY A 265 11.99 21.47 -8.57
CA GLY A 265 11.55 20.93 -7.29
C GLY A 265 12.65 20.89 -6.24
N GLY A 266 12.32 20.30 -5.10
CA GLY A 266 13.20 20.11 -3.95
C GLY A 266 12.38 19.97 -2.65
N SER A 267 12.91 19.18 -1.71
CA SER A 267 12.34 18.96 -0.37
C SER A 267 10.88 18.47 -0.38
N GLY A 268 10.46 17.76 -1.43
CA GLY A 268 9.09 17.24 -1.57
C GLY A 268 8.07 18.19 -2.18
N TYR A 269 8.46 19.41 -2.56
CA TYR A 269 7.55 20.41 -3.13
C TYR A 269 7.24 20.14 -4.61
N GLY A 270 8.09 19.40 -5.31
CA GLY A 270 7.87 18.98 -6.70
C GLY A 270 6.85 17.83 -6.83
N THR A 271 6.81 16.92 -5.86
CA THR A 271 6.00 15.69 -5.87
C THR A 271 4.51 15.93 -6.15
N PRO A 272 3.81 16.86 -5.48
CA PRO A 272 2.42 17.17 -5.80
C PRO A 272 2.22 17.65 -7.24
N ILE A 273 3.18 18.39 -7.78
CA ILE A 273 3.17 18.94 -9.14
C ILE A 273 3.36 17.81 -10.15
N TYR A 274 4.33 16.92 -9.93
CA TYR A 274 4.56 15.73 -10.78
C TYR A 274 3.30 14.88 -10.91
N ARG A 275 2.66 14.59 -9.77
CA ARG A 275 1.42 13.80 -9.74
C ARG A 275 0.27 14.52 -10.44
N ALA A 276 0.10 15.82 -10.24
CA ALA A 276 -0.93 16.60 -10.91
C ALA A 276 -0.73 16.64 -12.43
N LEU A 277 0.48 16.93 -12.90
CA LEU A 277 0.80 16.95 -14.33
C LEU A 277 0.61 15.57 -14.97
N THR A 278 1.03 14.50 -14.27
CA THR A 278 0.82 13.11 -14.70
C THR A 278 -0.66 12.77 -14.83
N LYS A 279 -1.49 13.13 -13.85
CA LYS A 279 -2.95 12.96 -13.91
C LYS A 279 -3.57 13.66 -15.12
N HIS A 280 -3.00 14.79 -15.53
CA HIS A 280 -3.44 15.56 -16.69
C HIS A 280 -2.74 15.16 -18.01
N SER A 281 -1.97 14.06 -18.04
CA SER A 281 -1.22 13.61 -19.22
C SER A 281 -0.31 14.70 -19.81
N ILE A 282 0.28 15.52 -18.94
CA ILE A 282 1.25 16.54 -19.33
C ILE A 282 2.65 15.96 -19.10
N GLY A 283 3.44 15.86 -20.17
CA GLY A 283 4.82 15.37 -20.06
C GLY A 283 5.71 16.31 -19.27
N VAL A 284 6.52 15.73 -18.38
CA VAL A 284 7.32 16.47 -17.40
C VAL A 284 8.79 16.12 -17.56
N SER A 285 9.63 17.13 -17.40
CA SER A 285 11.03 16.97 -17.02
C SER A 285 11.27 17.79 -15.76
N THR A 286 12.28 17.44 -14.98
CA THR A 286 12.56 18.16 -13.73
C THR A 286 14.03 18.55 -13.57
N GLY A 287 14.22 19.60 -12.77
CA GLY A 287 15.49 20.22 -12.45
C GLY A 287 16.40 19.37 -11.59
N ILE A 288 17.43 20.02 -11.06
CA ILE A 288 18.55 19.34 -10.40
C ILE A 288 18.12 18.97 -8.99
N ILE A 289 17.74 17.71 -8.82
CA ILE A 289 17.27 17.17 -7.54
C ILE A 289 18.33 16.25 -6.96
N HIS A 290 18.61 16.39 -5.67
CA HIS A 290 19.53 15.50 -4.97
C HIS A 290 18.96 14.09 -4.86
N GLU A 291 19.79 13.06 -5.05
CA GLU A 291 19.34 11.65 -5.07
C GLU A 291 18.73 11.16 -3.73
N ASN A 292 18.97 11.87 -2.63
CA ASN A 292 18.38 11.61 -1.32
C ASN A 292 17.07 12.39 -1.06
N ASP A 293 16.61 13.17 -2.03
CA ASP A 293 15.37 13.94 -1.94
C ASP A 293 14.16 13.06 -2.30
N ILE A 294 13.04 13.29 -1.62
CA ILE A 294 11.79 12.59 -1.91
C ILE A 294 11.27 12.92 -3.31
N ASP A 295 11.53 14.13 -3.82
CA ASP A 295 11.15 14.52 -5.18
C ASP A 295 11.91 13.70 -6.24
N TYR A 296 13.17 13.36 -5.99
CA TYR A 296 13.95 12.49 -6.87
C TYR A 296 13.32 11.10 -6.91
N GLU A 297 13.01 10.55 -5.74
CA GLU A 297 12.49 9.21 -5.62
C GLU A 297 11.10 9.04 -6.26
N ILE A 298 10.20 10.02 -6.07
CA ILE A 298 8.89 10.03 -6.72
C ILE A 298 9.02 10.24 -8.23
N ALA A 299 9.81 11.22 -8.68
CA ALA A 299 9.98 11.48 -10.11
C ALA A 299 10.54 10.24 -10.83
N ARG A 300 11.53 9.57 -10.22
CA ARG A 300 12.13 8.32 -10.72
C ARG A 300 11.09 7.22 -10.86
N THR A 301 10.25 7.06 -9.84
CA THR A 301 9.16 6.05 -9.83
C THR A 301 8.13 6.34 -10.93
N ILE A 302 7.71 7.59 -11.09
CA ILE A 302 6.81 8.02 -12.17
C ILE A 302 7.46 7.83 -13.56
N GLY A 303 8.80 7.86 -13.64
CA GLY A 303 9.54 7.75 -14.89
C GLY A 303 9.71 9.09 -15.62
N ILE A 304 9.73 10.19 -14.85
CA ILE A 304 10.03 11.54 -15.34
C ILE A 304 11.53 11.64 -15.69
N ASP A 305 11.87 12.42 -16.72
CA ASP A 305 13.26 12.76 -17.04
C ASP A 305 13.82 13.74 -15.99
N ILE A 306 14.84 13.32 -15.26
CA ILE A 306 15.37 14.00 -14.07
C ILE A 306 16.85 14.26 -14.25
N GLN A 307 17.26 15.51 -14.06
CA GLN A 307 18.66 15.80 -13.79
C GLN A 307 18.92 15.64 -12.29
N SER A 308 19.87 14.80 -11.89
CA SER A 308 20.20 14.61 -10.47
C SER A 308 21.56 15.18 -10.07
N GLU A 309 21.75 15.34 -8.77
CA GLU A 309 23.03 15.63 -8.13
C GLU A 309 23.24 14.68 -6.94
N LYS A 310 24.51 14.40 -6.61
CA LYS A 310 24.83 13.52 -5.48
C LYS A 310 24.36 14.11 -4.14
N PRO A 311 23.96 13.28 -3.16
CA PRO A 311 23.54 13.75 -1.85
C PRO A 311 24.55 14.71 -1.20
N PHE A 312 24.03 15.79 -0.61
CA PHE A 312 24.79 16.81 0.13
C PHE A 312 25.87 17.55 -0.69
N LYS A 313 25.85 17.47 -2.02
CA LYS A 313 26.75 18.23 -2.89
C LYS A 313 26.06 19.48 -3.43
N ALA A 314 26.82 20.57 -3.55
CA ALA A 314 26.35 21.74 -4.27
C ALA A 314 26.19 21.39 -5.76
N ILE A 315 25.19 21.99 -6.40
CA ILE A 315 24.92 21.80 -7.83
C ILE A 315 26.12 22.27 -8.67
N ASN A 316 26.68 21.34 -9.44
CA ASN A 316 27.83 21.61 -10.28
C ASN A 316 27.45 22.23 -11.65
N ASP A 317 28.44 22.76 -12.37
CA ASP A 317 28.24 23.44 -13.66
C ASP A 317 27.68 22.51 -14.75
N ILE A 318 28.04 21.22 -14.69
CA ILE A 318 27.62 20.22 -15.67
C ILE A 318 26.12 19.96 -15.52
N SER A 319 25.64 19.72 -14.30
CA SER A 319 24.22 19.56 -13.97
C SER A 319 23.44 20.80 -14.39
N PHE A 320 23.94 21.99 -14.05
CA PHE A 320 23.34 23.27 -14.44
C PHE A 320 23.17 23.41 -15.95
N THR A 321 24.26 23.21 -16.71
CA THR A 321 24.28 23.37 -18.17
C THR A 321 23.31 22.40 -18.86
N LYS A 322 23.24 21.16 -18.38
CA LYS A 322 22.27 20.16 -18.88
C LYS A 322 20.83 20.61 -18.65
N SER A 323 20.49 21.04 -17.44
CA SER A 323 19.15 21.55 -17.12
C SER A 323 18.78 22.80 -17.93
N SER A 324 19.70 23.75 -18.08
CA SER A 324 19.51 24.93 -18.94
C SER A 324 19.20 24.54 -20.40
N SER A 325 19.91 23.54 -20.93
CA SER A 325 19.68 23.04 -22.29
C SER A 325 18.31 22.38 -22.48
N ILE A 326 17.73 21.82 -21.41
CA ILE A 326 16.35 21.30 -21.41
C ILE A 326 15.36 22.47 -21.39
N ILE A 327 15.58 23.46 -20.52
CA ILE A 327 14.76 24.69 -20.43
C ILE A 327 14.71 25.41 -21.78
N ASP A 328 15.80 25.45 -22.55
CA ASP A 328 15.81 26.07 -23.87
C ASP A 328 14.75 25.48 -24.82
N LYS A 329 14.45 24.18 -24.69
CA LYS A 329 13.50 23.44 -25.54
C LYS A 329 12.05 23.46 -25.04
N ILE A 330 11.81 23.99 -23.84
CA ILE A 330 10.52 23.98 -23.16
C ILE A 330 10.03 25.42 -22.97
N ASP A 331 8.71 25.63 -23.05
CA ASP A 331 8.11 26.97 -22.95
C ASP A 331 7.71 27.36 -21.53
N ILE A 332 7.40 26.37 -20.70
CA ILE A 332 6.82 26.54 -19.38
C ILE A 332 7.77 25.95 -18.34
N VAL A 333 8.19 26.78 -17.38
CA VAL A 333 8.97 26.39 -16.22
C VAL A 333 8.12 26.57 -14.98
N ILE A 334 8.14 25.61 -14.06
CA ILE A 334 7.38 25.66 -12.81
C ILE A 334 8.36 25.67 -11.65
N ASP A 335 8.37 26.76 -10.90
CA ASP A 335 9.04 26.88 -9.61
C ASP A 335 8.12 26.34 -8.52
N SER A 336 8.51 25.23 -7.89
CA SER A 336 7.65 24.54 -6.90
C SER A 336 7.51 25.28 -5.58
N GLY A 337 8.32 26.32 -5.34
CA GLY A 337 8.41 26.97 -4.03
C GLY A 337 9.17 26.16 -2.98
N TYR A 338 10.14 25.35 -3.42
CA TYR A 338 10.98 24.57 -2.51
C TYR A 338 11.83 25.49 -1.59
N PRO A 339 12.07 25.13 -0.33
CA PRO A 339 13.00 25.85 0.56
C PRO A 339 14.41 25.91 -0.01
N ILE A 340 15.02 27.11 0.01
CA ILE A 340 16.35 27.35 -0.54
C ILE A 340 17.40 27.16 0.55
N GLY A 341 18.42 26.37 0.25
CA GLY A 341 19.60 26.15 1.09
C GLY A 341 20.88 26.06 0.26
N GLU A 342 22.02 25.97 0.93
CA GLU A 342 23.35 26.04 0.28
C GLU A 342 23.54 25.03 -0.86
N ILE A 343 23.03 23.81 -0.70
CA ILE A 343 23.24 22.74 -1.68
C ILE A 343 22.35 22.87 -2.93
N ASN A 344 21.17 23.49 -2.81
CA ASN A 344 20.18 23.61 -3.88
C ASN A 344 19.99 25.05 -4.40
N LYS A 345 20.69 26.05 -3.82
CA LYS A 345 20.56 27.47 -4.19
C LYS A 345 20.70 27.75 -5.68
N ARG A 346 21.50 26.94 -6.38
CA ARG A 346 21.72 27.09 -7.82
C ARG A 346 20.48 26.76 -8.68
N ASN A 347 19.47 26.10 -8.12
CA ASN A 347 18.18 25.95 -8.78
C ASN A 347 17.46 27.31 -8.93
N VAL A 348 17.76 28.32 -8.09
CA VAL A 348 17.29 29.70 -8.26
C VAL A 348 17.88 30.31 -9.54
N ASP A 349 19.15 30.01 -9.83
CA ASP A 349 19.81 30.48 -11.06
C ASP A 349 19.16 29.89 -12.32
N LEU A 350 18.57 28.68 -12.25
CA LEU A 350 17.80 28.10 -13.35
C LEU A 350 16.48 28.87 -13.59
N ILE A 351 15.83 29.37 -12.54
CA ILE A 351 14.66 30.24 -12.68
C ILE A 351 15.05 31.56 -13.32
N TYR A 352 16.17 32.17 -12.87
CA TYR A 352 16.72 33.36 -13.52
C TYR A 352 17.05 33.12 -15.00
N TYR A 353 17.64 31.97 -15.32
CA TYR A 353 17.93 31.56 -16.69
C TYR A 353 16.65 31.46 -17.53
N ALA A 354 15.61 30.81 -17.02
CA ALA A 354 14.32 30.70 -17.69
C ALA A 354 13.68 32.06 -17.97
N LEU A 355 13.69 32.98 -16.99
CA LEU A 355 13.20 34.35 -17.16
C LEU A 355 14.00 35.12 -18.22
N ASN A 356 15.33 34.97 -18.24
CA ASN A 356 16.18 35.61 -19.25
C ASN A 356 15.91 35.07 -20.68
N LYS A 357 15.50 33.81 -20.79
CA LYS A 357 15.07 33.17 -22.05
C LYS A 357 13.60 33.41 -22.38
N GLU A 358 12.94 34.31 -21.66
CA GLU A 358 11.53 34.69 -21.85
C GLU A 358 10.55 33.51 -21.77
N LYS A 359 10.91 32.48 -20.99
CA LYS A 359 10.01 31.37 -20.70
C LYS A 359 8.88 31.82 -19.79
N LYS A 360 7.71 31.17 -19.90
CA LYS A 360 6.60 31.38 -18.97
C LYS A 360 6.92 30.65 -17.66
N VAL A 361 7.24 31.40 -16.62
CA VAL A 361 7.58 30.83 -15.30
C VAL A 361 6.38 30.92 -14.37
N PHE A 362 5.83 29.77 -14.01
CA PHE A 362 4.79 29.65 -13.00
C PHE A 362 5.48 29.43 -11.64
N THR A 363 5.09 30.15 -10.61
CA THR A 363 5.65 29.97 -9.27
C THR A 363 4.58 29.71 -8.23
N LEU A 364 4.83 28.72 -7.38
CA LEU A 364 4.05 28.45 -6.16
C LEU A 364 4.61 29.19 -4.94
N ARG A 365 5.70 29.96 -5.09
CA ARG A 365 6.19 30.86 -4.05
C ARG A 365 5.22 32.00 -3.86
N ASP A 366 5.13 32.46 -2.62
CA ASP A 366 4.40 33.68 -2.35
C ASP A 366 5.10 34.89 -2.98
N LYS A 367 4.35 35.98 -3.13
CA LYS A 367 4.82 37.20 -3.79
C LYS A 367 5.96 37.87 -3.04
N PHE A 368 5.94 37.83 -1.71
CA PHE A 368 6.95 38.48 -0.89
C PHE A 368 8.30 37.74 -1.01
N GLU A 369 8.28 36.42 -0.84
CA GLU A 369 9.46 35.55 -1.01
C GLU A 369 10.05 35.72 -2.42
N SER A 370 9.18 35.78 -3.44
CA SER A 370 9.62 35.98 -4.83
C SER A 370 10.29 37.33 -5.06
N ILE A 371 9.84 38.40 -4.41
CA ILE A 371 10.49 39.72 -4.50
C ILE A 371 11.86 39.67 -3.83
N GLU A 372 11.97 39.02 -2.68
CA GLU A 372 13.23 38.88 -1.94
C GLU A 372 14.28 38.10 -2.75
N ILE A 373 13.87 37.00 -3.39
CA ILE A 373 14.78 36.13 -4.15
C ILE A 373 15.08 36.70 -5.55
N TYR A 374 14.05 37.16 -6.26
CA TYR A 374 14.13 37.49 -7.69
C TYR A 374 14.16 38.99 -8.01
N GLY A 375 13.98 39.86 -7.01
CA GLY A 375 13.96 41.31 -7.17
C GLY A 375 12.93 41.77 -8.21
N ASP A 376 13.32 42.68 -9.10
CA ASP A 376 12.44 43.19 -10.17
C ASP A 376 11.96 42.12 -11.14
N LYS A 377 12.70 41.02 -11.31
CA LYS A 377 12.30 39.94 -12.21
C LYS A 377 11.10 39.16 -11.68
N SER A 378 10.77 39.27 -10.39
CA SER A 378 9.55 38.71 -9.81
C SER A 378 8.27 39.17 -10.52
N LYS A 379 8.27 40.39 -11.09
CA LYS A 379 7.14 40.94 -11.87
C LYS A 379 6.78 40.12 -13.11
N ARG A 380 7.70 39.27 -13.59
CA ARG A 380 7.52 38.39 -14.75
C ARG A 380 7.05 36.99 -14.37
N LEU A 381 6.99 36.67 -13.08
CA LEU A 381 6.49 35.39 -12.59
C LEU A 381 4.96 35.37 -12.62
N ILE A 382 4.42 34.21 -13.00
CA ILE A 382 2.98 33.95 -12.93
C ILE A 382 2.72 33.21 -11.62
N HIS A 383 2.29 33.95 -10.61
CA HIS A 383 1.99 33.38 -9.30
C HIS A 383 0.76 32.46 -9.37
N CYS A 384 0.93 31.28 -8.78
CA CYS A 384 -0.11 30.27 -8.62
C CYS A 384 -0.31 30.04 -7.12
N ASP A 385 -1.50 30.31 -6.60
CA ASP A 385 -1.78 30.11 -5.17
C ASP A 385 -1.93 28.61 -4.80
N ASN A 386 -2.11 27.76 -5.80
CA ASN A 386 -2.22 26.31 -5.65
C ASN A 386 -1.97 25.59 -6.99
N ILE A 387 -1.90 24.26 -6.93
CA ILE A 387 -1.65 23.39 -8.08
C ILE A 387 -2.78 23.47 -9.13
N ALA A 388 -4.03 23.69 -8.72
CA ALA A 388 -5.12 23.83 -9.69
C ALA A 388 -4.86 25.02 -10.62
N LYS A 389 -4.35 26.13 -10.07
CA LYS A 389 -3.97 27.30 -10.87
C LYS A 389 -2.81 27.03 -11.83
N VAL A 390 -1.83 26.21 -11.43
CA VAL A 390 -0.75 25.76 -12.31
C VAL A 390 -1.33 25.04 -13.55
N ILE A 391 -2.29 24.14 -13.34
CA ILE A 391 -2.94 23.38 -14.42
C ILE A 391 -3.79 24.30 -15.31
N GLU A 392 -4.58 25.21 -14.74
CA GLU A 392 -5.36 26.19 -15.51
C GLU A 392 -4.46 27.05 -16.40
N ASN A 393 -3.39 27.60 -15.83
CA ASN A 393 -2.45 28.44 -16.56
C ASN A 393 -1.75 27.66 -17.68
N PHE A 394 -1.39 26.39 -17.46
CA PHE A 394 -0.84 25.54 -18.51
C PHE A 394 -1.78 25.44 -19.73
N TYR A 395 -3.07 25.18 -19.50
CA TYR A 395 -4.04 25.08 -20.60
C TYR A 395 -4.31 26.42 -21.26
N SER A 396 -4.31 27.53 -20.52
CA SER A 396 -4.42 28.87 -21.10
C SER A 396 -3.28 29.14 -22.08
N VAL A 397 -2.03 28.88 -21.65
CA VAL A 397 -0.83 29.07 -22.49
C VAL A 397 -0.88 28.21 -23.75
N LYS A 398 -1.37 26.98 -23.65
CA LYS A 398 -1.51 26.10 -24.81
C LYS A 398 -2.58 26.61 -25.77
N LYS A 399 -3.73 27.08 -25.28
CA LYS A 399 -4.79 27.66 -26.13
C LYS A 399 -4.29 28.88 -26.89
N ASP A 400 -3.57 29.78 -26.23
CA ASP A 400 -3.00 30.97 -26.89
C ASP A 400 -2.07 30.58 -28.04
N LYS A 401 -1.25 29.53 -27.87
CA LYS A 401 -0.39 29.02 -28.95
C LYS A 401 -1.14 28.35 -30.11
N TYR A 402 -2.29 27.72 -29.86
CA TYR A 402 -3.13 27.19 -30.93
C TYR A 402 -3.84 28.31 -31.68
N CYS A 403 -4.31 29.34 -30.97
CA CYS A 403 -4.92 30.52 -31.56
C CYS A 403 -3.92 31.43 -32.30
N GLU A 404 -2.65 31.51 -31.88
CA GLU A 404 -1.60 32.27 -32.58
C GLU A 404 -1.10 31.57 -33.85
N ASN A 405 -1.27 30.25 -33.96
CA ASN A 405 -0.94 29.48 -35.16
C ASN A 405 -2.10 29.36 -36.16
N GLU A 406 -3.27 29.90 -35.82
CA GLU A 406 -4.36 30.13 -36.76
C GLU A 406 -4.47 31.65 -37.02
N ILE A 407 -4.26 32.12 -38.27
CA ILE A 407 -4.93 33.23 -38.98
C ILE A 407 -3.98 33.89 -40.01
N PRO A 408 -4.43 34.32 -41.23
CA PRO A 408 -5.82 34.38 -41.70
C PRO A 408 -6.11 33.47 -42.91
N ARG A 409 -7.37 33.00 -43.00
CA ARG A 409 -8.01 32.85 -44.32
C ARG A 409 -8.26 34.25 -44.87
N SER A 410 -7.29 34.79 -45.59
CA SER A 410 -7.56 35.74 -46.68
C SER A 410 -7.73 34.95 -47.97
N ASP A 411 -8.65 35.41 -48.81
CA ASP A 411 -9.05 34.90 -50.13
C ASP A 411 -10.20 33.89 -50.14
N LEU A 412 -11.43 34.42 -50.09
CA LEU A 412 -12.55 34.10 -50.97
C LEU A 412 -13.77 34.95 -50.55
N TYR A 413 -13.90 36.15 -51.11
CA TYR A 413 -15.06 36.64 -51.87
C TYR A 413 -14.80 38.07 -52.38
#